data_AF-A0A1V3IVJ6-F1
#
_entry.id   AF-A0A1V3IVJ6-F1
#
_cell.length_a   1.000
_cell.length_b   1.000
_cell.length_c   1.000
_cell.angle_alpha   90.00
_cell.angle_beta   90.00
_cell.angle_gamma   90.00
#
_symmetry.space_group_name_H-M   'P 1'
#
loop_
_entity.id
_entity.type
_entity.pdbx_description
1 polymer ?
#
loop_
_entity_poly.entity_id
_entity_poly.type
_entity_poly.pdbx_seq_one_letter_code
_entity_poly.pdbx_strand_id
1 'polypeptide(L)'
;MTPTNERKQQGATLAGIEEMISRIEAFSNSAVTGKASTLNPDGTKTPMKPNEVFDLINEMANLALMDIQALRHEFERLAIHHETKDELLYLPVVDVKGGFTK
;
A
#
# COMPACT_ATOMS: atom_id res chain seq x y z
N MET A 1 6.12 1.30 31.35
CA MET A 1 6.78 1.41 30.03
C MET A 1 6.01 0.52 29.07
N THR A 2 5.22 1.13 28.19
CA THR A 2 4.47 0.42 27.14
C THR A 2 5.43 0.11 25.99
N PRO A 3 5.46 -1.11 25.44
CA PRO A 3 6.35 -1.43 24.34
C PRO A 3 5.91 -0.63 23.11
N THR A 4 6.79 0.23 22.63
CA THR A 4 6.67 0.88 21.33
C THR A 4 6.70 -0.22 20.29
N ASN A 5 5.53 -0.62 19.79
CA ASN A 5 5.43 -1.43 18.59
C ASN A 5 5.96 -0.54 17.46
N GLU A 6 7.27 -0.62 17.22
CA GLU A 6 7.87 -0.22 15.97
C GLU A 6 7.18 -1.05 14.89
N ARG A 7 6.08 -0.52 14.34
CA ARG A 7 5.58 -0.98 13.05
C ARG A 7 6.75 -0.78 12.11
N LYS A 8 7.50 -1.85 11.85
CA LYS A 8 8.42 -1.95 10.72
C LYS A 8 7.66 -1.31 9.57
N GLN A 9 8.15 -0.17 9.07
CA GLN A 9 7.67 0.37 7.81
C GLN A 9 7.91 -0.74 6.80
N GLN A 10 6.87 -1.53 6.53
CA GLN A 10 6.87 -2.42 5.38
C GLN A 10 7.03 -1.48 4.19
N GLY A 11 8.13 -1.62 3.45
CA GLY A 11 8.37 -0.82 2.26
C GLY A 11 7.16 -0.87 1.34
N ALA A 12 6.92 0.21 0.61
CA ALA A 12 5.83 0.27 -0.36
C ALA A 12 5.98 -0.88 -1.36
N THR A 13 4.94 -1.70 -1.50
CA THR A 13 4.92 -2.81 -2.47
C THR A 13 3.88 -2.53 -3.53
N LEU A 14 4.10 -3.06 -4.75
CA LEU A 14 3.11 -2.95 -5.83
C LEU A 14 1.75 -3.52 -5.40
N ALA A 15 1.75 -4.69 -4.75
CA ALA A 15 0.53 -5.32 -4.24
C ALA A 15 -0.21 -4.44 -3.21
N GLY A 16 0.52 -3.76 -2.32
CA GLY A 16 -0.07 -2.82 -1.36
C GLY A 16 -0.69 -1.60 -2.03
N ILE A 17 -0.04 -1.07 -3.07
CA ILE A 17 -0.56 0.04 -3.88
C ILE A 17 -1.84 -0.38 -4.62
N GLU A 18 -1.84 -1.56 -5.24
CA GLU A 18 -3.01 -2.12 -5.92
C GLU A 18 -4.19 -2.33 -4.95
N GLU A 19 -3.90 -2.82 -3.73
CA GLU A 19 -4.91 -2.95 -2.69
C GLU A 19 -5.49 -1.58 -2.28
N MET A 20 -4.64 -0.57 -2.10
CA MET A 20 -5.06 0.79 -1.76
C MET A 20 -5.96 1.39 -2.86
N ILE A 21 -5.58 1.24 -4.13
CA ILE A 21 -6.39 1.70 -5.27
C ILE A 21 -7.75 1.00 -5.29
N SER A 22 -7.77 -0.33 -5.09
CA SER A 22 -9.01 -1.12 -5.04
C SER A 22 -9.94 -0.66 -3.91
N ARG A 23 -9.36 -0.32 -2.74
CA ARG A 23 -10.11 0.23 -1.60
C ARG A 23 -10.71 1.60 -1.92
N ILE A 24 -9.95 2.48 -2.58
CA ILE A 24 -10.44 3.80 -3.02
C ILE A 24 -11.60 3.63 -3.99
N GLU A 25 -11.50 2.73 -4.97
CA GLU A 25 -12.57 2.47 -5.94
C GLU A 25 -13.84 1.96 -5.26
N ALA A 26 -13.71 0.94 -4.40
CA ALA A 26 -14.84 0.36 -3.67
C ALA A 26 -15.52 1.40 -2.76
N PHE A 27 -14.73 2.21 -2.05
CA PHE A 27 -15.26 3.27 -1.19
C PHE A 27 -15.96 4.36 -2.02
N SER A 28 -15.35 4.80 -3.12
CA SER A 28 -15.93 5.82 -4.01
C SER A 28 -17.27 5.36 -4.59
N ASN A 29 -17.37 4.09 -4.99
CA ASN A 29 -18.62 3.50 -5.46
C ASN A 29 -19.69 3.44 -4.35
N SER A 30 -19.29 3.07 -3.13
CA SER A 30 -20.18 3.11 -1.95
C SER A 30 -20.68 4.54 -1.67
N ALA A 31 -19.82 5.54 -1.81
CA ALA A 31 -20.17 6.94 -1.62
C ALA A 31 -21.17 7.46 -2.65
N VAL A 32 -20.94 7.19 -3.94
CA VAL A 32 -21.86 7.58 -5.03
C VAL A 32 -23.25 6.94 -4.85
N THR A 33 -23.31 5.73 -4.30
CA THR A 33 -24.57 5.03 -4.01
C THR A 33 -25.22 5.45 -2.68
N GLY A 34 -24.67 6.45 -1.99
CA GLY A 34 -25.21 6.97 -0.72
C GLY A 34 -25.02 6.02 0.47
N LYS A 35 -24.10 5.05 0.37
CA LYS A 35 -23.85 4.00 1.37
C LYS A 35 -22.56 4.23 2.18
N ALA A 36 -21.85 5.33 1.95
CA ALA A 36 -20.67 5.67 2.73
C ALA A 36 -21.06 5.96 4.19
N SER A 37 -20.48 5.19 5.10
CA SER A 37 -20.71 5.30 6.53
C SER A 37 -19.41 5.03 7.28
N THR A 38 -19.15 5.81 8.33
CA THR A 38 -18.05 5.56 9.26
C THR A 38 -18.51 4.60 10.36
N LEU A 39 -17.59 3.76 10.84
CA LEU A 39 -17.81 2.88 11.99
C LEU A 39 -17.33 3.59 13.25
N ASN A 40 -18.26 3.87 14.15
CA ASN A 40 -17.97 4.51 15.41
C ASN A 40 -17.34 3.52 16.40
N PRO A 41 -16.65 4.01 17.45
CA PRO A 41 -16.05 3.16 18.49
C PRO A 41 -17.05 2.25 19.23
N ASP A 42 -18.32 2.66 19.27
CA ASP A 42 -19.41 1.89 19.87
C ASP A 42 -20.00 0.82 18.92
N GLY A 43 -19.43 0.66 17.72
CA GLY A 43 -19.87 -0.27 16.69
C GLY A 43 -21.04 0.20 15.84
N THR A 44 -21.57 1.40 16.09
CA THR A 44 -22.64 1.99 15.27
C THR A 44 -22.08 2.54 13.95
N LYS A 45 -22.92 2.63 12.92
CA LYS A 45 -22.56 3.24 11.64
C LYS A 45 -23.26 4.57 11.46
N THR A 46 -22.49 5.61 11.20
CA THR A 46 -23.02 6.95 10.90
C THR A 46 -22.78 7.26 9.43
N PRO A 47 -23.80 7.70 8.67
CA PRO A 47 -23.62 8.17 7.30
C PRO A 47 -22.59 9.30 7.25
N MET A 48 -21.65 9.22 6.31
CA MET A 48 -20.66 10.27 6.12
C MET A 48 -21.27 11.43 5.35
N LYS A 49 -20.88 12.66 5.71
CA LYS A 49 -21.20 13.84 4.93
C LYS A 49 -20.38 13.87 3.63
N PRO A 50 -20.86 14.50 2.55
CA PRO A 50 -20.14 14.55 1.28
C PRO A 50 -18.71 15.10 1.37
N ASN A 51 -18.47 16.08 2.23
CA ASN A 51 -17.13 16.62 2.47
C ASN A 51 -16.22 15.59 3.17
N GLU A 52 -16.73 14.87 4.16
CA GLU A 52 -15.97 13.83 4.88
C GLU A 52 -15.59 12.67 3.96
N VAL A 53 -16.47 12.32 3.03
CA VAL A 53 -16.19 11.33 1.98
C VAL A 53 -15.04 11.81 1.09
N PHE A 54 -15.11 13.06 0.62
CA PHE A 54 -14.09 13.63 -0.25
C PHE A 54 -12.72 13.71 0.44
N ASP A 55 -12.70 14.17 1.68
CA ASP A 55 -11.49 14.28 2.49
C ASP A 55 -10.83 12.91 2.67
N LEU A 56 -11.61 11.87 2.97
CA LEU A 56 -11.09 10.51 3.12
C LEU A 56 -10.54 9.93 1.81
N ILE A 57 -11.23 10.13 0.68
CA ILE A 57 -10.73 9.71 -0.64
C ILE A 57 -9.40 10.40 -0.94
N ASN A 58 -9.31 11.71 -0.68
CA ASN A 58 -8.11 12.48 -0.91
C ASN A 58 -6.96 12.01 -0.02
N GLU A 59 -7.21 11.71 1.25
CA GLU A 59 -6.22 11.13 2.16
C GLU A 59 -5.68 9.79 1.65
N MET A 60 -6.57 8.86 1.28
CA MET A 60 -6.18 7.55 0.74
C MET A 60 -5.37 7.69 -0.56
N ALA A 61 -5.76 8.61 -1.45
CA ALA A 61 -5.04 8.87 -2.69
C ALA A 61 -3.63 9.44 -2.44
N ASN A 62 -3.48 10.34 -1.46
CA ASN A 62 -2.18 10.88 -1.09
C ASN A 62 -1.26 9.80 -0.50
N LEU A 63 -1.79 8.89 0.32
CA LEU A 63 -1.01 7.76 0.83
C LEU A 63 -0.55 6.84 -0.31
N ALA A 64 -1.44 6.49 -1.24
CA ALA A 64 -1.07 5.70 -2.42
C ALA A 64 0.00 6.38 -3.27
N LEU A 65 -0.08 7.71 -3.43
CA LEU A 65 0.92 8.48 -4.17
C LEU A 65 2.29 8.47 -3.47
N MET A 66 2.33 8.58 -2.14
CA MET A 66 3.57 8.47 -1.37
C MET A 66 4.22 7.08 -1.55
N ASP A 67 3.41 6.01 -1.52
CA ASP A 67 3.89 4.64 -1.73
C ASP A 67 4.45 4.45 -3.15
N ILE A 68 3.77 4.99 -4.17
CA ILE A 68 4.26 4.97 -5.57
C ILE A 68 5.60 5.70 -5.68
N GLN A 69 5.74 6.86 -5.05
CA GLN A 69 6.98 7.64 -5.07
C GLN A 69 8.12 6.90 -4.36
N ALA A 70 7.84 6.26 -3.22
CA ALA A 70 8.81 5.43 -2.52
C ALA A 70 9.29 4.26 -3.39
N LEU A 71 8.35 3.55 -4.02
CA LEU A 71 8.67 2.43 -4.91
C LEU A 71 9.48 2.88 -6.14
N ARG A 72 9.14 4.03 -6.73
CA ARG A 72 9.92 4.64 -7.82
C ARG A 72 11.37 4.91 -7.39
N HIS A 73 11.56 5.51 -6.22
CA HIS A 73 12.91 5.79 -5.71
C HIS A 73 13.72 4.50 -5.44
N GLU A 74 13.06 3.42 -5.02
CA GLU A 74 13.74 2.13 -4.89
C GLU A 74 14.18 1.57 -6.25
N PHE A 75 13.35 1.70 -7.29
CA PHE A 75 13.71 1.31 -8.66
C PHE A 75 14.85 2.18 -9.24
N GLU A 76 14.79 3.50 -9.07
CA GLU A 76 15.87 4.41 -9.48
C GLU A 76 17.20 4.03 -8.82
N ARG A 77 17.18 3.75 -7.51
CA ARG A 77 18.36 3.28 -6.77
C ARG A 77 18.89 1.96 -7.33
N LEU A 78 18.01 1.01 -7.67
CA LEU A 78 18.41 -0.26 -8.26
C LEU A 78 19.04 -0.07 -9.65
N ALA A 79 18.46 0.79 -10.49
CA ALA A 79 18.98 1.09 -11.83
C ALA A 79 20.39 1.72 -11.78
N ILE A 80 20.60 2.71 -10.91
CA ILE A 80 21.93 3.33 -10.69
C ILE A 80 22.94 2.29 -10.18
N HIS A 81 22.52 1.39 -9.28
CA HIS A 81 23.38 0.30 -8.80
C HIS A 81 23.80 -0.68 -9.92
N HIS A 82 22.96 -0.85 -10.94
CA HIS A 82 23.25 -1.68 -12.10
C HIS A 82 24.16 -0.96 -13.11
N GLU A 83 23.97 0.33 -13.40
CA GLU A 83 24.85 1.10 -14.30
C GLU A 83 26.27 1.25 -13.76
N THR A 84 26.44 1.24 -12.43
CA THR A 84 27.76 1.33 -11.79
C THR A 84 28.47 -0.03 -11.62
N LYS A 85 27.79 -1.14 -11.96
CA LYS A 85 28.33 -2.49 -11.88
C LYS A 85 28.06 -3.27 -13.17
N ASP A 86 28.88 -2.99 -14.17
CA ASP A 86 29.31 -3.96 -15.20
C ASP A 86 30.13 -5.14 -14.60
N GLU A 87 30.09 -5.32 -13.28
CA GLU A 87 30.58 -6.50 -12.57
C GLU A 87 29.39 -7.30 -12.03
N LEU A 88 29.08 -8.37 -12.74
CA LEU A 88 28.21 -9.51 -12.39
C LEU A 88 27.79 -9.57 -10.91
N LEU A 89 26.59 -9.08 -10.60
CA LEU A 89 25.91 -9.39 -9.34
C LEU A 89 24.70 -10.28 -9.60
N TYR A 90 24.85 -11.52 -9.13
CA TYR A 90 23.77 -12.48 -9.01
C TYR A 90 22.69 -11.90 -8.10
N LEU A 91 21.49 -11.69 -8.64
CA LEU A 91 20.27 -11.53 -7.84
C LEU A 91 20.18 -12.74 -6.89
N PRO A 92 19.83 -12.57 -5.61
CA PRO A 92 19.55 -13.71 -4.76
C PRO A 92 18.31 -14.41 -5.31
N VAL A 93 18.55 -15.49 -6.06
CA VAL A 93 17.51 -16.44 -6.44
C VAL A 93 17.00 -17.04 -5.13
N VAL A 94 15.78 -16.67 -4.75
CA VAL A 94 15.05 -17.37 -3.70
C VAL A 94 14.83 -18.79 -4.22
N ASP A 95 15.54 -19.77 -3.66
CA ASP A 95 15.34 -21.19 -3.97
C ASP A 95 13.94 -21.58 -3.49
N VAL A 96 12.94 -21.50 -4.37
CA VAL A 96 11.60 -22.05 -4.13
C VAL A 96 11.68 -23.56 -4.37
N LYS A 97 12.47 -24.28 -3.57
CA LYS A 97 12.42 -25.74 -3.52
C LYS A 97 11.22 -26.21 -2.71
N GLY A 98 10.06 -26.00 -3.31
CA GLY A 98 8.86 -26.78 -3.04
C GLY A 98 8.88 -28.05 -3.89
N GLY A 99 9.40 -29.14 -3.32
CA GLY A 99 8.96 -30.53 -3.53
C GLY A 99 9.27 -31.24 -4.85
N PHE A 100 10.03 -32.34 -4.77
CA PHE A 100 9.68 -33.58 -5.46
C PHE A 100 9.96 -34.78 -4.56
N THR A 101 8.98 -35.68 -4.57
CA THR A 101 8.78 -36.94 -3.87
C THR A 101 9.93 -37.95 -4.00
N LYS A 102 10.17 -38.72 -2.92
CA LYS A 102 10.28 -40.19 -2.94
C LYS A 102 9.90 -40.76 -1.59
#